data_AF-A0A2E6QJZ7-F1
#
_entry.id   AF-A0A2E6QJZ7-F1
#
_cell.length_a   1.000
_cell.length_b   1.000
_cell.length_c   1.000
_cell.angle_alpha   90.00
_cell.angle_beta   90.00
_cell.angle_gamma   90.00
#
_symmetry.space_group_name_H-M   'P 1'
#
loop_
_entity.id
_entity.type
_entity.pdbx_description
1 polymer ?
#
loop_
_entity_poly.entity_id
_entity_poly.type
_entity_poly.pdbx_seq_one_letter_code
_entity_poly.pdbx_strand_id
1 'polypeptide(L)'
;MDMSQISEYIRASKDVLDILRSLSALLPKGPDADAAQQRLEQAEKALRASEAQLAQSLGYKLCQCTFPPNPMLSHGYHPRYGDEVFKCPSCGKQIPSEQHFEMYDSVDAHNERAAGNSWADARKGRR
;
A
#
# COMPACT_ATOMS: atom_id res chain seq x y z
N MET A 1 24.26 3.51 7.78
CA MET A 1 24.04 2.41 6.81
C MET A 1 23.31 3.02 5.63
N ASP A 2 23.77 2.77 4.42
CA ASP A 2 23.18 3.31 3.20
C ASP A 2 21.87 2.57 2.87
N MET A 3 20.82 3.33 2.55
CA MET A 3 19.46 2.83 2.33
C MET A 3 19.34 1.98 1.07
N SER A 4 20.15 2.29 0.06
CA SER A 4 20.27 1.49 -1.17
C SER A 4 20.68 0.05 -0.84
N GLN A 5 21.71 -0.10 -0.01
CA GLN A 5 22.27 -1.39 0.37
C GLN A 5 21.32 -2.25 1.20
N ILE A 6 20.48 -1.63 2.05
CA ILE A 6 19.47 -2.36 2.83
C ILE A 6 18.39 -2.93 1.88
N SER A 7 17.94 -2.13 0.91
CA SER A 7 16.92 -2.57 -0.05
C SER A 7 17.43 -3.66 -1.00
N GLU A 8 18.69 -3.56 -1.43
CA GLU A 8 19.36 -4.58 -2.24
C GLU A 8 19.57 -5.87 -1.46
N TYR A 9 19.97 -5.78 -0.19
CA TYR A 9 20.13 -6.94 0.69
C TYR A 9 18.82 -7.71 0.88
N ILE A 10 17.71 -7.00 1.08
CA ILE A 10 16.38 -7.61 1.24
C ILE A 10 15.96 -8.32 -0.05
N ARG A 11 16.15 -7.67 -1.21
CA ARG A 11 15.85 -8.29 -2.52
C ARG A 11 16.69 -9.54 -2.76
N ALA A 12 18.00 -9.46 -2.56
CA ALA A 12 18.90 -10.60 -2.72
C ALA A 12 18.52 -11.76 -1.79
N SER A 13 18.10 -11.47 -0.55
CA SER A 13 17.64 -12.48 0.41
C SER A 13 16.38 -13.19 -0.06
N LYS A 14 15.44 -12.45 -0.67
CA LYS A 14 14.21 -13.02 -1.24
C LYS A 14 14.51 -13.89 -2.45
N ASP A 15 15.38 -13.45 -3.35
CA ASP A 15 15.77 -14.22 -4.54
C ASP A 15 16.42 -15.56 -4.14
N VAL A 16 17.28 -15.56 -3.11
CA VAL A 16 17.87 -16.78 -2.56
C VAL A 16 16.80 -17.72 -2.00
N LEU A 17 15.79 -17.21 -1.29
CA LEU A 17 14.71 -18.04 -0.78
C LEU A 17 13.83 -18.61 -1.90
N ASP A 18 13.54 -17.84 -2.94
CA ASP A 18 12.77 -18.31 -4.09
C ASP A 18 13.53 -19.45 -4.83
N ILE A 19 14.86 -19.33 -4.95
CA ILE A 19 15.71 -20.42 -5.45
C ILE A 19 15.60 -21.64 -4.54
N LEU A 20 15.76 -21.49 -3.22
CA LEU A 20 15.65 -22.61 -2.28
C LEU A 20 14.28 -23.28 -2.30
N ARG A 21 13.20 -22.50 -2.47
CA ARG A 21 11.83 -23.00 -2.61
C ARG A 21 11.63 -23.76 -3.92
N SER A 22 12.23 -23.30 -5.02
CA SER A 22 12.20 -24.04 -6.29
C SER A 22 12.96 -25.36 -6.19
N LEU A 23 14.08 -25.39 -5.46
CA LEU A 23 14.85 -26.60 -5.21
C LEU A 23 14.13 -27.55 -4.25
N SER A 24 13.45 -27.05 -3.21
CA SER A 24 12.67 -27.88 -2.28
C SER A 24 11.55 -28.64 -2.99
N ALA A 25 10.95 -28.05 -4.03
CA ALA A 25 9.94 -28.71 -4.85
C ALA A 25 10.47 -29.92 -5.66
N LEU A 26 11.80 -30.00 -5.88
CA LEU A 26 12.46 -31.08 -6.61
C LEU A 26 13.00 -32.18 -5.68
N LEU A 27 13.00 -31.98 -4.36
CA LEU A 27 13.46 -32.99 -3.40
C LEU A 27 12.44 -34.14 -3.27
N PRO A 28 12.90 -35.39 -3.08
CA PRO A 28 12.00 -36.52 -2.82
C PRO A 28 11.19 -36.26 -1.53
N LYS A 29 9.87 -36.52 -1.59
CA LYS A 29 8.99 -36.28 -0.46
C LYS A 29 9.36 -37.21 0.71
N GLY A 30 9.65 -36.60 1.85
CA GLY A 30 10.03 -37.25 3.09
C GLY A 30 9.94 -36.27 4.27
N PRO A 31 10.12 -36.74 5.52
CA PRO A 31 9.98 -35.90 6.72
C PRO A 31 10.92 -34.68 6.72
N ASP A 32 12.11 -34.82 6.10
CA ASP A 32 13.06 -33.71 5.97
C ASP A 32 12.60 -32.64 4.96
N ALA A 33 11.85 -33.04 3.92
CA ALA A 33 11.30 -32.11 2.94
C ALA A 33 10.19 -31.24 3.56
N ASP A 34 9.32 -31.86 4.38
CA ASP A 34 8.28 -31.14 5.12
C ASP A 34 8.88 -30.17 6.14
N ALA A 35 9.93 -30.59 6.87
CA ALA A 35 10.66 -29.73 7.80
C ALA A 35 11.35 -28.55 7.09
N ALA A 36 11.96 -28.79 5.92
CA ALA A 36 12.55 -27.73 5.11
C ALA A 36 11.50 -26.72 4.62
N GLN A 37 10.34 -27.21 4.15
CA GLN A 37 9.24 -26.37 3.70
C GLN A 37 8.70 -25.47 4.81
N GLN A 38 8.52 -26.02 6.02
CA GLN A 38 8.10 -25.22 7.18
C GLN A 38 9.11 -24.13 7.54
N ARG A 39 10.41 -24.43 7.47
CA ARG A 39 11.46 -23.44 7.74
C ARG A 39 11.49 -22.33 6.69
N LEU A 40 11.28 -22.67 5.41
CA LEU A 40 11.17 -21.70 4.32
C LEU A 40 9.96 -20.78 4.53
N GLU A 41 8.79 -21.32 4.89
CA GLU A 41 7.62 -20.50 5.19
C GLU A 41 7.83 -19.59 6.40
N GLN A 42 8.50 -20.06 7.44
CA GLN A 42 8.84 -19.23 8.60
C GLN A 42 9.81 -18.11 8.22
N ALA A 43 10.83 -18.40 7.41
CA ALA A 43 11.78 -17.42 6.91
C ALA A 43 11.09 -16.35 6.04
N GLU A 44 10.19 -16.75 5.14
CA GLU A 44 9.40 -15.81 4.33
C GLU A 44 8.51 -14.91 5.21
N LYS A 45 7.83 -15.48 6.21
CA LYS A 45 7.00 -14.69 7.13
C LYS A 45 7.84 -13.70 7.94
N ALA A 46 9.01 -14.12 8.41
CA ALA A 46 9.94 -13.25 9.15
C ALA A 46 10.46 -12.10 8.27
N LEU A 47 10.82 -12.38 7.01
CA LEU A 47 11.24 -11.35 6.06
C LEU A 47 10.12 -10.36 5.73
N ARG A 48 8.90 -10.84 5.48
CA ARG A 48 7.76 -9.93 5.25
C ARG A 48 7.48 -9.05 6.47
N ALA A 49 7.67 -9.59 7.68
CA ALA A 49 7.50 -8.82 8.90
C ALA A 49 8.58 -7.74 9.06
N SER A 50 9.84 -8.06 8.73
CA SER A 50 10.93 -7.08 8.78
C SER A 50 10.77 -6.01 7.69
N GLU A 51 10.34 -6.39 6.48
CA GLU A 51 9.97 -5.44 5.41
C GLU A 51 8.88 -4.47 5.87
N ALA A 52 7.83 -4.98 6.51
CA ALA A 52 6.75 -4.16 7.04
C ALA A 52 7.22 -3.16 8.12
N GLN A 53 8.05 -3.63 9.05
CA GLN A 53 8.63 -2.77 10.11
C GLN A 53 9.56 -1.71 9.53
N LEU A 54 10.39 -2.06 8.54
CA LEU A 54 11.27 -1.12 7.87
C LEU A 54 10.46 -0.08 7.08
N ALA A 55 9.44 -0.51 6.33
CA ALA A 55 8.56 0.40 5.63
C ALA A 55 7.87 1.38 6.60
N GLN A 56 7.41 0.89 7.75
CA GLN A 56 6.82 1.72 8.79
C GLN A 56 7.80 2.77 9.34
N SER A 57 9.05 2.38 9.63
CA SER A 57 10.07 3.30 10.15
C SER A 57 10.48 4.38 9.13
N LEU A 58 10.34 4.07 7.85
CA LEU A 58 10.55 5.00 6.73
C LEU A 58 9.33 5.85 6.39
N GLY A 59 8.21 5.68 7.10
CA GLY A 59 6.99 6.48 6.90
C GLY A 59 6.10 6.03 5.75
N TYR A 60 6.35 4.86 5.16
CA TYR A 60 5.47 4.29 4.14
C TYR A 60 4.11 3.92 4.74
N LYS A 61 3.06 4.06 3.92
CA LYS A 61 1.73 3.54 4.26
C LYS A 61 1.73 2.02 4.13
N LEU A 62 1.09 1.33 5.06
CA LEU A 62 0.97 -0.13 5.04
C LEU A 62 -0.45 -0.56 4.71
N CYS A 63 -0.59 -1.53 3.82
CA CYS A 63 -1.84 -2.19 3.52
C CYS A 63 -1.99 -3.47 4.36
N GLN A 64 -3.12 -3.60 5.04
CA GLN A 64 -3.42 -4.72 5.93
C GLN A 64 -4.22 -5.85 5.21
N CYS A 65 -4.07 -5.98 3.89
CA CYS A 65 -4.76 -7.02 3.13
C CYS A 65 -4.21 -8.43 3.38
N THR A 66 -2.98 -8.53 3.89
CA THR A 66 -2.32 -9.79 4.26
C THR A 66 -1.59 -9.60 5.59
N PHE A 67 -1.23 -10.70 6.24
CA PHE A 67 -0.33 -10.69 7.39
C PHE A 67 0.97 -11.44 7.03
N PRO A 68 2.16 -10.81 7.14
CA PRO A 68 2.41 -9.41 7.53
C PRO A 68 1.88 -8.37 6.51
N PRO A 69 1.67 -7.11 6.93
CA PRO A 69 1.12 -6.05 6.07
C PRO A 69 2.14 -5.61 5.00
N ASN A 70 1.66 -5.19 3.83
CA ASN A 70 2.52 -4.85 2.70
C ASN A 70 2.73 -3.33 2.58
N PRO A 71 3.94 -2.86 2.25
CA PRO A 71 4.16 -1.46 1.93
C PRO A 71 3.38 -1.03 0.68
N MET A 72 2.72 0.12 0.76
CA MET A 72 2.05 0.77 -0.36
C MET A 72 3.04 1.68 -1.09
N LEU A 73 2.97 1.72 -2.41
CA LEU A 73 3.87 2.49 -3.25
C LEU A 73 3.16 3.74 -3.78
N SER A 74 3.89 4.84 -3.92
CA SER A 74 3.36 6.04 -4.58
C SER A 74 2.99 5.70 -6.02
N HIS A 75 1.77 6.08 -6.42
CA HIS A 75 1.21 5.88 -7.75
C HIS A 75 1.08 7.20 -8.52
N GLY A 76 1.45 8.33 -7.90
CA GLY A 76 1.32 9.68 -8.45
C GLY A 76 0.36 10.54 -7.66
N TYR A 77 -0.20 11.57 -8.29
CA TYR A 77 -1.06 12.55 -7.65
C TYR A 77 -2.45 12.55 -8.27
N HIS A 78 -3.48 12.79 -7.45
CA HIS A 78 -4.84 12.94 -7.92
C HIS A 78 -4.95 14.19 -8.81
N PRO A 79 -5.49 14.09 -10.04
CA PRO A 79 -5.40 15.16 -11.04
C PRO A 79 -6.15 16.44 -10.65
N ARG A 80 -7.22 16.32 -9.86
CA ARG A 80 -8.04 17.46 -9.42
C ARG A 80 -7.56 18.08 -8.12
N TYR A 81 -7.14 17.26 -7.16
CA TYR A 81 -6.91 17.67 -5.77
C TYR A 81 -5.43 17.78 -5.42
N GLY A 82 -4.55 17.18 -6.22
CA GLY A 82 -3.11 17.21 -5.99
C GLY A 82 -2.64 16.32 -4.83
N ASP A 83 -3.52 15.53 -4.22
CA ASP A 83 -3.15 14.57 -3.18
C ASP A 83 -2.33 13.41 -3.75
N GLU A 84 -1.27 13.02 -3.05
CA GLU A 84 -0.48 11.83 -3.42
C GLU A 84 -1.28 10.55 -3.15
N VAL A 85 -1.37 9.69 -4.16
CA VAL A 85 -2.10 8.42 -4.10
C VAL A 85 -1.11 7.28 -3.94
N PHE A 86 -1.21 6.55 -2.83
CA PHE A 86 -0.45 5.33 -2.59
C PHE A 86 -1.31 4.13 -2.95
N LYS A 87 -0.74 3.12 -3.62
CA LYS A 87 -1.44 1.90 -4.05
C LYS A 87 -0.76 0.64 -3.55
N CYS A 88 -1.55 -0.31 -3.08
CA CYS A 88 -1.07 -1.63 -2.65
C CYS A 88 -0.80 -2.51 -3.87
N PRO A 89 0.41 -3.09 -4.02
CA PRO A 89 0.73 -3.95 -5.15
C PRO A 89 -0.04 -5.29 -5.13
N SER A 90 -0.50 -5.75 -3.96
CA SER A 90 -1.14 -7.07 -3.82
C SER A 90 -2.65 -7.03 -4.07
N CYS A 91 -3.36 -6.02 -3.55
CA CYS A 91 -4.82 -5.96 -3.63
C CYS A 91 -5.36 -4.72 -4.37
N GLY A 92 -4.48 -3.81 -4.79
CA GLY A 92 -4.88 -2.61 -5.53
C GLY A 92 -5.57 -1.51 -4.71
N LYS A 93 -5.84 -1.72 -3.41
CA LYS A 93 -6.38 -0.67 -2.53
C LYS A 93 -5.46 0.55 -2.54
N GLN A 94 -6.07 1.74 -2.49
CA GLN A 94 -5.35 3.00 -2.51
C GLN A 94 -5.71 3.90 -1.32
N ILE A 95 -4.77 4.77 -0.97
CA ILE A 95 -4.92 5.81 0.05
C ILE A 95 -4.41 7.12 -0.57
N PRO A 96 -5.22 8.19 -0.61
CA PRO A 96 -6.64 8.22 -0.24
C PRO A 96 -7.52 7.31 -1.11
N SER A 97 -8.65 6.85 -0.56
CA SER A 97 -9.58 5.97 -1.28
C SER A 97 -10.39 6.76 -2.32
N GLU A 98 -10.99 6.06 -3.28
CA GLU A 98 -11.86 6.69 -4.28
C GLU A 98 -13.07 7.40 -3.63
N GLN A 99 -13.70 6.74 -2.65
CA GLN A 99 -14.79 7.29 -1.84
C GLN A 99 -14.40 8.57 -1.07
N HIS A 100 -13.11 8.73 -0.73
CA HIS A 100 -12.62 9.95 -0.10
C HIS A 100 -12.68 11.14 -1.07
N PHE A 101 -12.34 10.91 -2.34
CA PHE A 101 -12.46 11.94 -3.38
C PHE A 101 -13.93 12.23 -3.75
N GLU A 102 -14.79 11.21 -3.80
CA GLU A 102 -16.23 11.41 -4.00
C GLU A 102 -16.85 12.29 -2.91
N MET A 103 -16.38 12.14 -1.66
CA MET A 103 -16.81 12.99 -0.57
C MET A 103 -16.42 14.46 -0.81
N TYR A 104 -15.20 14.73 -1.27
CA TYR A 104 -14.78 16.10 -1.62
C TYR A 104 -15.64 16.69 -2.75
N ASP A 105 -15.90 15.91 -3.81
CA ASP A 105 -16.75 16.35 -4.92
C ASP A 105 -18.15 16.76 -4.42
N SER A 106 -18.71 16.01 -3.45
CA SER A 106 -20.03 16.33 -2.88
C SER A 106 -20.03 17.62 -2.05
N VAL A 107 -18.95 17.89 -1.32
CA VAL A 107 -18.80 19.10 -0.49
C VAL A 107 -18.63 20.32 -1.38
N ASP A 108 -17.83 20.21 -2.43
CA ASP A 108 -17.64 21.29 -3.40
C ASP A 108 -18.95 21.64 -4.11
N ALA A 109 -19.70 20.63 -4.57
CA ALA A 109 -21.02 20.84 -5.19
C ALA A 109 -22.03 21.53 -4.25
N HIS A 110 -22.02 21.15 -2.96
CA HIS A 110 -22.85 21.82 -1.96
C HIS A 110 -22.44 23.28 -1.76
N ASN A 111 -21.13 23.54 -1.62
CA ASN A 111 -20.59 24.88 -1.41
C ASN A 111 -20.87 25.80 -2.60
N GLU A 112 -20.74 25.30 -3.83
CA GLU A 112 -21.07 26.03 -5.06
C GLU A 112 -22.56 26.39 -5.11
N ARG A 113 -23.45 25.46 -4.73
CA ARG A 113 -24.88 25.72 -4.65
C ARG A 113 -25.22 26.77 -3.58
N ALA A 114 -24.60 26.66 -2.40
CA ALA A 114 -24.78 27.63 -1.32
C ALA A 114 -24.31 29.04 -1.74
N ALA A 115 -23.16 29.12 -2.42
CA ALA A 115 -22.64 30.38 -2.97
C ALA A 115 -23.58 30.96 -4.05
N GLY A 116 -24.09 30.13 -4.96
CA GLY A 116 -25.05 30.57 -5.99
C GLY A 116 -26.37 31.11 -5.41
N ASN A 117 -26.89 30.46 -4.37
CA ASN A 117 -28.12 30.90 -3.68
C ASN A 117 -27.89 32.21 -2.90
N SER A 118 -26.72 32.37 -2.27
CA SER A 118 -26.34 33.60 -1.54
C SER A 118 -26.41 34.86 -2.42
N TRP A 119 -25.95 34.80 -3.67
CA TRP A 119 -26.06 35.93 -4.61
C TRP A 119 -27.50 36.20 -5.08
N ALA A 120 -28.32 35.15 -5.24
CA ALA A 120 -29.71 35.28 -5.67
C ALA A 120 -30.59 35.94 -4.59
N ASP A 121 -30.35 35.60 -3.32
CA ASP A 121 -31.09 36.17 -2.19
C ASP A 121 -30.64 37.60 -1.85
N ALA A 122 -29.35 37.92 -2.02
CA ALA A 122 -28.81 39.28 -1.86
C ALA A 122 -29.33 40.30 -2.90
N ARG A 123 -29.97 39.86 -4.00
CA ARG A 123 -30.63 40.73 -4.99
C ARG A 123 -32.11 40.95 -4.70
N LYS A 124 -32.79 40.05 -3.96
CA LYS A 124 -34.22 40.17 -3.65
C LYS A 124 -34.51 41.17 -2.52
N GLY A 125 -33.57 41.41 -1.61
CA GLY A 125 -33.71 42.38 -0.51
C GLY A 125 -33.33 43.83 -0.86
N ARG A 126 -33.08 44.14 -2.14
CA ARG A 126 -32.59 45.46 -2.60
C ARG A 126 -33.60 46.21 -3.49
N ARG A 127 -34.88 45.84 -3.42
CA ARG A 127 -36.00 46.51 -4.08
C ARG A 127 -36.92 47.16 -3.07
#